data_AF-A0A167QT73-F1
#
_entry.id   AF-A0A167QT73-F1
#
_cell.length_a   1.000
_cell.length_b   1.000
_cell.length_c   1.000
_cell.angle_alpha   90.00
_cell.angle_beta   90.00
_cell.angle_gamma   90.00
#
_symmetry.space_group_name_H-M   'P 1'
#
loop_
_entity.id
_entity.type
_entity.pdbx_description
1 polymer ?
#
loop_
_entity_poly.entity_id
_entity_poly.type
_entity_poly.pdbx_seq_one_letter_code
_entity_poly.pdbx_strand_id
1 'polypeptide(L)'
;MVEESQFIQNYLGALSSRSVRFGEDFNPRAILHLRLKRKPDNSPKIEPEPKVAKTTADETREETIQVTIKIVKPASQFIIARLSPDDTISTLKKRIYQQQSAYPVGRQRLLIRGKVLADNKKLSDYNVANETIIHLMLSAAPKAVVEDVPITGRFGVSLATEQAIDSPDFWSALEATVASKVSAQDTPLIMDKLKRALA
;
A
#
# COMPACT_ATOMS: atom_id res chain seq x y z
N MET A 1 1.17 44.63 51.13
CA MET A 1 0.95 43.21 50.75
C MET A 1 -0.05 42.48 51.67
N VAL A 2 -0.05 42.69 53.00
CA VAL A 2 -1.04 42.03 53.90
C VAL A 2 -2.47 42.52 53.66
N GLU A 3 -2.64 43.80 53.39
CA GLU A 3 -3.96 44.45 53.22
C GLU A 3 -4.70 43.97 51.97
N GLU A 4 -3.98 43.75 50.85
CA GLU A 4 -4.54 43.21 49.61
C GLU A 4 -5.03 41.77 49.78
N SER A 5 -4.31 40.96 50.56
CA SER A 5 -4.71 39.58 50.85
C SER A 5 -6.01 39.53 51.66
N GLN A 6 -6.20 40.45 52.61
CA GLN A 6 -7.43 40.57 53.39
C GLN A 6 -8.60 41.05 52.52
N PHE A 7 -8.35 42.00 51.61
CA PHE A 7 -9.33 42.44 50.64
C PHE A 7 -9.80 41.30 49.74
N ILE A 8 -8.87 40.51 49.19
CA ILE A 8 -9.19 39.36 48.32
C ILE A 8 -10.01 38.32 49.08
N GLN A 9 -9.64 38.00 50.32
CA GLN A 9 -10.38 37.03 51.14
C GLN A 9 -11.80 37.51 51.45
N ASN A 10 -11.96 38.78 51.83
CA ASN A 10 -13.27 39.37 52.09
C ASN A 10 -14.14 39.42 50.82
N TYR A 11 -13.53 39.78 49.68
CA TYR A 11 -14.20 39.84 48.39
C TYR A 11 -14.63 38.46 47.89
N LEU A 12 -13.77 37.44 48.00
CA LEU A 12 -14.12 36.05 47.68
C LEU A 12 -15.22 35.52 48.61
N GLY A 13 -15.17 35.86 49.89
CA GLY A 13 -16.24 35.55 50.85
C GLY A 13 -17.58 36.13 50.39
N ALA A 14 -17.61 37.41 50.03
CA ALA A 14 -18.80 38.07 49.51
C ALA A 14 -19.32 37.44 48.20
N LEU A 15 -18.43 37.10 47.27
CA LEU A 15 -18.79 36.42 46.02
C LEU A 15 -19.38 35.02 46.26
N SER A 16 -18.83 34.27 47.22
CA SER A 16 -19.29 32.91 47.53
C SER A 16 -20.71 32.88 48.10
N SER A 17 -21.12 33.92 48.82
CA SER A 17 -22.48 34.03 49.38
C SER A 17 -23.56 34.41 48.37
N ARG A 18 -23.18 34.84 47.15
CA ARG A 18 -24.15 35.14 46.10
C ARG A 18 -24.63 33.84 45.46
N SER A 19 -25.93 33.56 45.57
CA SER A 19 -26.53 32.45 44.82
C SER A 19 -26.44 32.73 43.32
N VAL A 20 -25.76 31.86 42.57
CA VAL A 20 -25.79 31.87 41.10
C VAL A 20 -27.03 31.10 40.66
N ARG A 21 -27.95 31.77 39.96
CA ARG A 21 -29.09 31.11 39.32
C ARG A 21 -28.73 30.82 37.88
N PHE A 22 -28.81 29.56 37.50
CA PHE A 22 -28.70 29.17 36.11
C PHE A 22 -30.07 29.35 35.42
N GLY A 23 -30.07 29.87 34.20
CA GLY A 23 -31.29 29.98 33.39
C GLY A 23 -31.81 28.60 32.97
N GLU A 24 -33.05 28.54 32.46
CA GLU A 24 -33.69 27.29 32.02
C GLU A 24 -32.89 26.57 30.91
N ASP A 25 -32.04 27.29 30.20
CA ASP A 25 -31.20 26.78 29.11
C ASP A 25 -29.89 26.12 29.61
N PHE A 26 -29.61 26.19 30.92
CA PHE A 26 -28.41 25.60 31.48
C PHE A 26 -28.53 24.08 31.57
N ASN A 27 -27.89 23.40 30.63
CA ASN A 27 -27.75 21.96 30.64
C ASN A 27 -26.35 21.57 31.13
N PRO A 28 -26.14 21.27 32.43
CA PRO A 28 -24.85 20.78 32.87
C PRO A 28 -24.58 19.47 32.14
N ARG A 29 -23.41 19.36 31.49
CA ARG A 29 -22.98 18.07 30.91
C ARG A 29 -22.99 17.03 32.02
N ALA A 30 -24.03 16.19 32.06
CA ALA A 30 -24.03 15.03 32.89
C ALA A 30 -22.85 14.16 32.43
N ILE A 31 -21.93 13.88 33.35
CA ILE A 31 -20.96 12.82 33.12
C ILE A 31 -21.79 11.56 32.96
N LEU A 32 -21.97 11.13 31.72
CA LEU A 32 -22.63 9.88 31.41
C LEU A 32 -21.77 8.79 32.04
N HIS A 33 -22.20 8.29 33.21
CA HIS A 33 -21.75 7.03 33.75
C HIS A 33 -22.36 5.90 32.90
N LEU A 34 -22.21 5.99 31.57
CA LEU A 34 -22.44 4.88 30.66
C LEU A 34 -21.31 3.88 30.88
N ARG A 35 -21.35 3.25 32.05
CA ARG A 35 -20.57 2.07 32.36
C ARG A 35 -21.20 0.96 31.54
N LEU A 36 -20.70 0.75 30.32
CA LEU A 36 -21.02 -0.45 29.56
C LEU A 36 -20.67 -1.64 30.47
N LYS A 37 -21.69 -2.29 31.01
CA LYS A 37 -21.48 -3.57 31.71
C LYS A 37 -21.00 -4.53 30.64
N ARG A 38 -19.72 -4.88 30.69
CA ARG A 38 -19.18 -6.02 29.95
C ARG A 38 -19.97 -7.23 30.42
N LYS A 39 -20.88 -7.73 29.57
CA LYS A 39 -21.37 -9.09 29.74
C LYS A 39 -20.15 -10.00 29.57
N PRO A 40 -19.94 -11.01 30.42
CA PRO A 40 -18.93 -12.03 30.12
C PRO A 40 -19.24 -12.55 28.71
N ASP A 41 -18.19 -12.76 27.92
CA ASP A 41 -18.33 -13.33 26.60
C ASP A 41 -18.90 -14.74 26.76
N ASN A 42 -20.23 -14.83 26.63
CA ASN A 42 -20.90 -16.09 26.42
C ASN A 42 -21.01 -16.27 24.91
N SER A 43 -19.86 -16.18 24.24
CA SER A 43 -19.69 -16.79 22.93
C SER A 43 -20.09 -18.25 23.14
N PRO A 44 -21.09 -18.76 22.38
CA PRO A 44 -21.41 -20.17 22.49
C PRO A 44 -20.10 -20.91 22.26
N LYS A 45 -19.73 -21.76 23.23
CA LYS A 45 -18.65 -22.71 23.01
C LYS A 45 -19.00 -23.39 21.70
N ILE A 46 -18.17 -23.18 20.68
CA ILE A 46 -18.32 -23.84 19.39
C ILE A 46 -18.02 -25.31 19.69
N GLU A 47 -19.04 -26.02 20.16
CA GLU A 47 -19.18 -27.43 19.89
C GLU A 47 -19.05 -27.58 18.38
N PRO A 48 -18.23 -28.51 17.89
CA PRO A 48 -18.18 -28.77 16.47
C PRO A 48 -19.61 -29.16 16.05
N GLU A 49 -20.27 -28.27 15.31
CA GLU A 49 -21.63 -28.53 14.87
C GLU A 49 -21.67 -29.88 14.13
N PRO A 50 -22.68 -30.72 14.39
CA PRO A 50 -22.88 -31.92 13.61
C PRO A 50 -23.04 -31.49 12.14
N LYS A 51 -22.34 -32.20 11.25
CA LYS A 51 -22.46 -32.06 9.79
C LYS A 51 -23.93 -31.95 9.42
N VAL A 52 -24.40 -30.73 9.15
CA VAL A 52 -25.75 -30.51 8.63
C VAL A 52 -25.78 -31.15 7.25
N ALA A 53 -26.61 -32.18 7.16
CA ALA A 53 -26.85 -32.91 5.93
C ALA A 53 -27.26 -31.95 4.82
N LYS A 54 -26.52 -32.04 3.72
CA LYS A 54 -26.93 -31.54 2.41
C LYS A 54 -28.25 -32.21 2.03
N THR A 55 -29.30 -31.42 1.89
CA THR A 55 -30.46 -31.60 0.99
C THR A 55 -31.41 -30.46 1.33
N THR A 56 -31.73 -29.51 0.46
CA THR A 56 -32.10 -29.63 -0.95
C THR A 56 -31.92 -28.30 -1.68
N ALA A 57 -31.33 -28.36 -2.88
CA ALA A 57 -31.65 -27.55 -4.05
C ALA A 57 -32.05 -26.08 -3.82
N ASP A 58 -31.06 -25.19 -3.71
CA ASP A 58 -31.20 -23.87 -4.29
C ASP A 58 -30.22 -23.79 -5.45
N GLU A 59 -30.76 -23.55 -6.64
CA GLU A 59 -30.00 -23.25 -7.83
C GLU A 59 -28.96 -22.18 -7.47
N THR A 60 -27.67 -22.52 -7.51
CA THR A 60 -26.60 -21.53 -7.44
C THR A 60 -26.73 -20.66 -8.69
N ARG A 61 -27.64 -19.69 -8.65
CA ARG A 61 -27.62 -18.58 -9.59
C ARG A 61 -26.33 -17.87 -9.25
N GLU A 62 -25.28 -18.15 -10.01
CA GLU A 62 -24.07 -17.37 -9.99
C GLU A 62 -24.50 -15.94 -10.31
N GLU A 63 -24.73 -15.12 -9.28
CA GLU A 63 -25.04 -13.72 -9.43
C GLU A 63 -23.78 -13.04 -9.95
N THR A 64 -23.64 -13.09 -11.28
CA THR A 64 -22.51 -12.48 -11.96
C THR A 64 -22.69 -10.98 -11.97
N ILE A 65 -21.74 -10.29 -11.34
CA ILE A 65 -21.71 -8.85 -11.25
C ILE A 65 -20.82 -8.31 -12.38
N GLN A 66 -21.28 -7.22 -12.99
CA GLN A 66 -20.49 -6.43 -13.93
C GLN A 66 -20.08 -5.10 -13.30
N VAL A 67 -18.82 -4.74 -13.43
CA VAL A 67 -18.24 -3.56 -12.78
C VAL A 67 -17.53 -2.70 -13.82
N THR A 68 -17.74 -1.39 -13.76
CA THR A 68 -17.07 -0.43 -14.65
C THR A 68 -15.84 0.14 -13.95
N ILE A 69 -14.68 0.05 -14.58
CA ILE A 69 -13.43 0.59 -14.06
C ILE A 69 -13.09 1.85 -14.83
N LYS A 70 -12.98 2.97 -14.11
CA LYS A 70 -12.55 4.27 -14.65
C LYS A 70 -11.14 4.58 -14.21
N ILE A 71 -10.27 4.86 -15.17
CA ILE A 71 -8.88 5.23 -14.95
C ILE A 71 -8.75 6.73 -15.12
N VAL A 72 -8.12 7.38 -14.14
CA VAL A 72 -7.99 8.85 -14.13
C VAL A 72 -6.83 9.31 -15.02
N LYS A 73 -5.71 8.55 -15.04
CA LYS A 73 -4.47 8.94 -15.74
C LYS A 73 -3.77 7.70 -16.33
N PRO A 74 -3.73 7.52 -17.65
CA PRO A 74 -4.48 8.24 -18.70
C PRO A 74 -6.00 7.96 -18.62
N ALA A 75 -6.82 8.89 -19.12
CA ALA A 75 -8.27 8.74 -19.12
C ALA A 75 -8.70 7.54 -19.97
N SER A 76 -9.22 6.50 -19.33
CA SER A 76 -9.74 5.30 -20.00
C SER A 76 -10.75 4.60 -19.11
N GLN A 77 -11.63 3.80 -19.70
CA GLN A 77 -12.58 2.99 -18.95
C GLN A 77 -12.78 1.64 -19.62
N PHE A 78 -13.05 0.62 -18.83
CA PHE A 78 -13.36 -0.72 -19.31
C PHE A 78 -14.26 -1.44 -18.30
N ILE A 79 -14.91 -2.51 -18.75
CA ILE A 79 -15.85 -3.28 -17.94
C ILE A 79 -15.21 -4.63 -17.62
N ILE A 80 -15.31 -5.04 -16.36
CA ILE A 80 -15.02 -6.41 -15.93
C ILE A 80 -16.35 -7.13 -15.73
N ALA A 81 -16.52 -8.23 -16.46
CA ALA A 81 -17.67 -9.12 -16.33
C ALA A 81 -17.30 -10.39 -15.55
N ARG A 82 -18.32 -11.12 -15.09
CA ARG A 82 -18.19 -12.43 -14.41
C ARG A 82 -17.45 -12.34 -13.06
N LEU A 83 -17.81 -11.35 -12.25
CA LEU A 83 -17.36 -11.27 -10.85
C LEU A 83 -18.44 -11.85 -9.94
N SER A 84 -18.04 -12.51 -8.87
CA SER A 84 -18.94 -12.94 -7.80
C SER A 84 -18.96 -11.90 -6.68
N PRO A 85 -20.08 -11.62 -6.00
CA PRO A 85 -20.10 -10.76 -4.81
C PRO A 85 -19.15 -11.23 -3.71
N ASP A 86 -18.84 -12.52 -3.66
CA ASP A 86 -17.93 -13.12 -2.69
C ASP A 86 -16.43 -12.99 -3.04
N ASP A 87 -16.12 -12.51 -4.25
CA ASP A 87 -14.75 -12.29 -4.68
C ASP A 87 -14.06 -11.22 -3.82
N THR A 88 -12.76 -11.38 -3.61
CA THR A 88 -11.95 -10.41 -2.88
C THR A 88 -11.47 -9.27 -3.79
N ILE A 89 -11.09 -8.15 -3.18
CA ILE A 89 -10.43 -7.06 -3.92
C ILE A 89 -9.12 -7.53 -4.58
N SER A 90 -8.40 -8.47 -3.96
CA SER A 90 -7.20 -9.06 -4.55
C SER A 90 -7.46 -9.86 -5.82
N THR A 91 -8.60 -10.56 -5.95
CA THR A 91 -8.97 -11.24 -7.21
C THR A 91 -9.37 -10.23 -8.27
N LEU A 92 -10.12 -9.18 -7.91
CA LEU A 92 -10.46 -8.08 -8.82
C LEU A 92 -9.19 -7.41 -9.40
N LYS A 93 -8.18 -7.11 -8.57
CA LYS A 93 -6.91 -6.54 -9.04
C LYS A 93 -6.18 -7.44 -10.05
N LYS A 94 -6.21 -8.75 -9.82
CA LYS A 94 -5.68 -9.74 -10.77
C LYS A 94 -6.45 -9.74 -12.08
N ARG A 95 -7.80 -9.66 -12.05
CA ARG A 95 -8.64 -9.54 -13.25
C ARG A 95 -8.30 -8.28 -14.06
N ILE A 96 -8.09 -7.15 -13.38
CA ILE A 96 -7.64 -5.90 -14.02
C ILE A 96 -6.33 -6.10 -14.76
N TYR A 97 -5.34 -6.75 -14.11
CA TYR A 97 -4.04 -7.00 -14.73
C TYR A 97 -4.15 -7.96 -15.94
N GLN A 98 -5.00 -8.99 -15.84
CA GLN A 98 -5.26 -9.92 -16.93
C GLN A 98 -5.89 -9.23 -18.15
N GLN A 99 -6.78 -8.26 -17.94
CA GLN A 99 -7.43 -7.52 -19.02
C GLN A 99 -6.55 -6.39 -19.55
N GLN A 100 -5.71 -5.79 -18.70
CA GLN A 100 -4.83 -4.69 -19.05
C GLN A 100 -3.47 -4.82 -18.36
N SER A 101 -2.50 -5.35 -19.10
CA SER A 101 -1.14 -5.63 -18.63
C SER A 101 -0.37 -4.38 -18.18
N ALA A 102 -0.81 -3.19 -18.59
CA ALA A 102 -0.19 -1.92 -18.21
C ALA A 102 -0.29 -1.61 -16.69
N TYR A 103 -1.17 -2.29 -15.95
CA TYR A 103 -1.46 -1.98 -14.55
C TYR A 103 -1.08 -3.14 -13.61
N PRO A 104 0.17 -3.20 -13.10
CA PRO A 104 0.60 -4.30 -12.24
C PRO A 104 -0.12 -4.28 -10.87
N VAL A 105 -0.51 -5.46 -10.38
CA VAL A 105 -1.34 -5.65 -9.16
C VAL A 105 -0.84 -4.86 -7.94
N GLY A 106 0.47 -4.83 -7.69
CA GLY A 106 1.07 -4.13 -6.56
C GLY A 106 1.01 -2.60 -6.65
N ARG A 107 0.78 -2.04 -7.83
CA ARG A 107 0.65 -0.58 -8.04
C ARG A 107 -0.81 -0.14 -8.19
N GLN A 108 -1.76 -1.06 -8.23
CA GLN A 108 -3.17 -0.72 -8.38
C GLN A 108 -3.77 -0.22 -7.07
N ARG A 109 -4.39 0.97 -7.12
CA ARG A 109 -5.19 1.53 -6.04
C ARG A 109 -6.63 1.70 -6.52
N LEU A 110 -7.54 0.94 -5.93
CA LEU A 110 -8.96 0.97 -6.26
C LEU A 110 -9.72 1.85 -5.27
N LEU A 111 -10.61 2.69 -5.78
CA LEU A 111 -11.42 3.63 -5.02
C LEU A 111 -12.91 3.48 -5.36
N ILE A 112 -13.76 3.46 -4.32
CA ILE A 112 -15.22 3.53 -4.46
C ILE A 112 -15.72 4.63 -3.54
N ARG A 113 -16.48 5.61 -4.07
CA ARG A 113 -17.08 6.71 -3.29
C ARG A 113 -16.06 7.41 -2.36
N GLY A 114 -14.82 7.59 -2.83
CA GLY A 114 -13.72 8.19 -2.06
C GLY A 114 -13.01 7.24 -1.07
N LYS A 115 -13.49 6.01 -0.88
CA LYS A 115 -12.88 5.01 0.00
C LYS A 115 -11.91 4.10 -0.76
N VAL A 116 -10.70 3.95 -0.23
CA VAL A 116 -9.70 3.00 -0.75
C VAL A 116 -10.10 1.58 -0.39
N LEU A 117 -10.06 0.69 -1.37
CA LEU A 117 -10.37 -0.72 -1.16
C LEU A 117 -9.14 -1.47 -0.61
N ALA A 118 -9.34 -2.22 0.45
CA ALA A 118 -8.35 -3.13 1.04
C ALA A 118 -8.43 -4.53 0.42
N ASP A 119 -7.27 -5.15 0.19
CA ASP A 119 -7.13 -6.41 -0.55
C ASP A 119 -7.79 -7.63 0.13
N ASN A 120 -7.93 -7.57 1.46
CA ASN A 120 -8.47 -8.66 2.28
C ASN A 120 -10.00 -8.64 2.42
N LYS A 121 -10.69 -7.66 1.83
CA LYS A 121 -12.16 -7.54 1.91
C LYS A 121 -12.84 -8.06 0.65
N LYS A 122 -14.10 -8.48 0.79
CA LYS A 122 -14.93 -8.94 -0.33
C LYS A 122 -15.58 -7.76 -1.07
N LEU A 123 -16.09 -8.01 -2.28
CA LEU A 123 -16.86 -7.03 -3.05
C LEU A 123 -18.21 -6.71 -2.37
N SER A 124 -18.86 -7.72 -1.79
CA SER A 124 -20.09 -7.57 -1.01
C SER A 124 -19.93 -6.63 0.19
N ASP A 125 -18.77 -6.64 0.88
CA ASP A 125 -18.48 -5.75 2.02
C ASP A 125 -18.48 -4.26 1.66
N TYR A 126 -18.29 -3.93 0.38
CA TYR A 126 -18.31 -2.55 -0.14
C TYR A 126 -19.62 -2.22 -0.86
N ASN A 127 -20.62 -3.09 -0.80
CA ASN A 127 -21.89 -2.97 -1.51
C ASN A 127 -21.69 -2.76 -3.02
N VAL A 128 -20.76 -3.50 -3.61
CA VAL A 128 -20.55 -3.50 -5.06
C VAL A 128 -21.71 -4.23 -5.71
N ALA A 129 -22.49 -3.52 -6.51
CA ALA A 129 -23.60 -4.04 -7.30
C ALA A 129 -23.27 -3.98 -8.80
N ASN A 130 -24.22 -4.43 -9.63
CA ASN A 130 -24.13 -4.27 -11.08
C ASN A 130 -23.92 -2.80 -11.47
N GLU A 131 -23.02 -2.59 -12.43
CA GLU A 131 -22.67 -1.29 -13.00
C GLU A 131 -22.01 -0.32 -12.02
N THR A 132 -21.57 -0.80 -10.85
CA THR A 132 -20.81 0.05 -9.91
C THR A 132 -19.54 0.57 -10.58
N ILE A 133 -19.25 1.85 -10.36
CA ILE A 133 -18.04 2.49 -10.90
C ILE A 133 -16.93 2.42 -9.85
N ILE A 134 -15.81 1.79 -10.23
CA ILE A 134 -14.58 1.74 -9.45
C ILE A 134 -13.52 2.62 -10.13
N HIS A 135 -12.91 3.52 -9.36
CA HIS A 135 -11.82 4.34 -9.85
C HIS A 135 -10.49 3.62 -9.65
N LEU A 136 -9.73 3.41 -10.72
CA LEU A 136 -8.37 2.88 -10.70
C LEU A 136 -7.35 4.02 -10.79
N MET A 137 -6.42 4.04 -9.83
CA MET A 137 -5.24 4.89 -9.84
C MET A 137 -3.99 4.03 -9.71
N LEU A 138 -2.89 4.45 -10.34
CA LEU A 138 -1.58 3.85 -10.10
C LEU A 138 -0.88 4.56 -8.95
N SER A 139 -0.36 3.79 -8.02
CA SER A 139 0.70 4.25 -7.14
C SER A 139 1.98 4.39 -7.96
N ALA A 140 2.74 5.45 -7.70
CA ALA A 140 4.10 5.56 -8.21
C ALA A 140 4.86 4.29 -7.80
N ALA A 141 5.74 3.81 -8.68
CA ALA A 141 6.74 2.85 -8.25
C ALA A 141 7.46 3.45 -7.02
N PRO A 142 7.84 2.63 -6.02
CA PRO A 142 8.89 3.12 -5.13
C PRO A 142 10.02 3.58 -6.05
N LYS A 143 10.44 4.86 -5.93
CA LYS A 143 11.78 5.20 -6.41
C LYS A 143 12.63 4.12 -5.78
N ALA A 144 13.32 3.33 -6.60
CA ALA A 144 14.34 2.43 -6.08
C ALA A 144 15.11 3.28 -5.09
N VAL A 145 15.00 2.92 -3.81
CA VAL A 145 15.90 3.46 -2.81
C VAL A 145 17.23 2.99 -3.37
N VAL A 146 17.93 3.91 -4.03
CA VAL A 146 19.33 3.75 -4.33
C VAL A 146 19.90 3.65 -2.93
N GLU A 147 20.07 2.43 -2.45
CA GLU A 147 20.70 2.18 -1.17
C GLU A 147 22.06 2.86 -1.28
N ASP A 148 22.24 3.93 -0.51
CA ASP A 148 23.47 4.72 -0.49
C ASP A 148 24.61 3.89 0.12
N VAL A 149 25.22 2.94 -0.61
CA VAL A 149 26.56 2.35 -0.28
C VAL A 149 27.18 1.63 -1.51
N PRO A 150 28.52 1.67 -1.75
CA PRO A 150 29.45 2.79 -1.72
C PRO A 150 30.09 3.03 -3.12
N ILE A 151 30.59 4.26 -3.32
CA ILE A 151 31.76 4.62 -4.16
C ILE A 151 31.88 3.84 -5.48
N THR A 152 31.36 4.46 -6.55
CA THR A 152 31.85 4.26 -7.92
C THR A 152 33.37 4.06 -7.90
N GLY A 153 33.85 2.93 -8.43
CA GLY A 153 35.28 2.73 -8.59
C GLY A 153 35.90 3.75 -9.56
N ARG A 154 37.22 3.68 -9.79
CA ARG A 154 37.98 4.59 -10.67
C ARG A 154 37.27 4.87 -12.01
N PHE A 155 36.52 3.89 -12.52
CA PHE A 155 35.86 3.97 -13.83
C PHE A 155 34.34 4.22 -13.78
N GLY A 156 33.77 4.61 -12.63
CA GLY A 156 32.32 4.85 -12.53
C GLY A 156 31.47 3.58 -12.57
N VAL A 157 32.11 2.42 -12.45
CA VAL A 157 31.48 1.09 -12.44
C VAL A 157 31.58 0.47 -11.04
N SER A 158 30.88 -0.65 -10.82
CA SER A 158 30.90 -1.35 -9.54
C SER A 158 32.29 -1.93 -9.22
N LEU A 159 32.66 -2.01 -7.94
CA LEU A 159 33.91 -2.65 -7.51
C LEU A 159 34.06 -4.09 -8.05
N ALA A 160 32.95 -4.84 -8.12
CA ALA A 160 32.94 -6.20 -8.66
C ALA A 160 33.28 -6.23 -10.16
N THR A 161 32.81 -5.24 -10.91
CA THR A 161 33.16 -5.10 -12.34
C THR A 161 34.60 -4.65 -12.54
N GLU A 162 35.18 -3.84 -11.65
CA GLU A 162 36.62 -3.49 -11.73
C GLU A 162 37.50 -4.71 -11.47
N GLN A 163 37.19 -5.50 -10.43
CA GLN A 163 37.90 -6.75 -10.16
C GLN A 163 37.81 -7.75 -11.32
N ALA A 164 36.71 -7.74 -12.07
CA ALA A 164 36.56 -8.57 -13.26
C ALA A 164 37.43 -8.06 -14.43
N ILE A 165 37.62 -6.74 -14.58
CA ILE A 165 38.49 -6.14 -15.61
C ILE A 165 39.97 -6.42 -15.30
N ASP A 166 40.33 -6.46 -14.02
CA ASP A 166 41.69 -6.81 -13.57
C ASP A 166 41.98 -8.33 -13.64
N SER A 167 40.95 -9.15 -13.87
CA SER A 167 41.12 -10.60 -13.94
C SER A 167 41.87 -11.04 -15.21
N PRO A 168 42.79 -12.04 -15.11
CA PRO A 168 43.51 -12.56 -16.27
C PRO A 168 42.59 -13.25 -17.28
N ASP A 169 41.45 -13.77 -16.83
CA ASP A 169 40.45 -14.45 -17.66
C ASP A 169 39.73 -13.48 -18.61
N PHE A 170 39.47 -12.26 -18.15
CA PHE A 170 38.92 -11.21 -19.01
C PHE A 170 39.89 -10.87 -20.16
N TRP A 171 41.17 -10.72 -19.86
CA TRP A 171 42.18 -10.34 -20.85
C TRP A 171 42.44 -11.45 -21.88
N SER A 172 42.39 -12.72 -21.47
CA SER A 172 42.54 -13.86 -22.38
C SER A 172 41.33 -14.00 -23.31
N ALA A 173 40.11 -13.81 -22.80
CA ALA A 173 38.90 -13.80 -23.62
C ALA A 173 38.88 -12.62 -24.61
N LEU A 174 39.34 -11.45 -24.17
CA LEU A 174 39.44 -10.26 -25.01
C LEU A 174 40.45 -10.45 -26.13
N GLU A 175 41.63 -11.01 -25.82
CA GLU A 175 42.66 -11.32 -26.80
C GLU A 175 42.16 -12.30 -27.87
N ALA A 176 41.49 -13.38 -27.47
CA ALA A 176 40.87 -14.32 -28.40
C ALA A 176 39.84 -13.66 -29.31
N THR A 177 39.05 -12.73 -28.76
CA THR A 177 38.05 -11.98 -29.53
C THR A 177 38.70 -11.02 -30.52
N VAL A 178 39.72 -10.27 -30.11
CA VAL A 178 40.45 -9.33 -30.98
C VAL A 178 41.21 -10.09 -32.07
N ALA A 179 41.84 -11.22 -31.75
CA ALA A 179 42.52 -12.08 -32.71
C ALA A 179 41.58 -12.67 -33.78
N SER A 180 40.29 -12.85 -33.46
CA SER A 180 39.29 -13.28 -34.43
C SER A 180 38.88 -12.18 -35.42
N LYS A 181 39.09 -10.90 -35.07
CA LYS A 181 38.61 -9.74 -35.83
C LYS A 181 39.73 -8.93 -36.49
N VAL A 182 40.96 -9.05 -35.99
CA VAL A 182 42.11 -8.22 -36.37
C VAL A 182 43.29 -9.11 -36.76
N SER A 183 44.17 -8.61 -37.63
CA SER A 183 45.39 -9.31 -38.04
C SER A 183 46.25 -9.71 -36.83
N ALA A 184 46.89 -10.88 -36.89
CA ALA A 184 47.74 -11.39 -35.80
C ALA A 184 48.97 -10.50 -35.50
N GLN A 185 49.30 -9.57 -36.39
CA GLN A 185 50.40 -8.61 -36.19
C GLN A 185 49.96 -7.41 -35.34
N ASP A 186 48.69 -7.00 -35.43
CA ASP A 186 48.17 -5.82 -34.75
C ASP A 186 47.55 -6.14 -33.37
N THR A 187 47.21 -7.40 -33.11
CA THR A 187 46.65 -7.85 -31.83
C THR A 187 47.52 -7.48 -30.62
N PRO A 188 48.84 -7.74 -30.56
CA PRO A 188 49.64 -7.39 -29.38
C PRO A 188 49.71 -5.86 -29.18
N LEU A 189 49.77 -5.09 -30.28
CA LEU A 189 49.85 -3.63 -30.21
C LEU A 189 48.57 -3.00 -29.63
N ILE A 190 47.40 -3.56 -29.96
CA ILE A 190 46.11 -3.11 -29.43
C ILE A 190 45.99 -3.46 -27.95
N MET A 191 46.37 -4.68 -27.57
CA MET A 191 46.31 -5.14 -26.18
C MET A 191 47.24 -4.32 -25.27
N ASP A 192 48.45 -4.00 -25.73
CA ASP A 192 49.39 -3.16 -24.98
C ASP A 192 48.95 -1.70 -24.84
N LYS A 193 48.21 -1.18 -25.82
CA LYS A 193 47.61 0.16 -25.74
C LYS A 193 46.44 0.18 -24.74
N LEU A 194 45.58 -0.84 -24.77
CA LEU A 194 44.45 -0.97 -23.86
C LEU A 194 44.91 -1.14 -22.40
N LYS A 195 45.89 -2.01 -22.15
CA LYS A 195 46.48 -2.18 -20.81
C LYS A 195 47.10 -0.89 -20.29
N ARG A 196 47.80 -0.12 -21.14
CA ARG A 196 48.35 1.20 -20.76
C ARG A 196 47.29 2.27 -20.52
N ALA A 197 46.14 2.19 -21.19
CA ALA A 197 45.05 3.14 -20.99
C ALA A 197 44.25 2.87 -19.71
N LEU A 198 44.25 1.61 -19.23
CA LEU A 198 43.57 1.18 -18.01
C LEU A 198 44.47 1.26 -16.75
N ALA A 199 45.79 1.18 -16.91
CA ALA A 199 46.77 1.44 -15.85
C ALA A 199 46.67 2.88 -15.31
#